data_AF-A0A661IBI3-F1
#
_entry.id   AF-A0A661IBI3-F1
#
_cell.length_a   1.000
_cell.length_b   1.000
_cell.length_c   1.000
_cell.angle_alpha   90.00
_cell.angle_beta   90.00
_cell.angle_gamma   90.00
#
_symmetry.space_group_name_H-M   'P 1'
#
loop_
_entity.id
_entity.type
_entity.pdbx_description
1 polymer ?
#
loop_
_entity_poly.entity_id
_entity_poly.type
_entity_poly.pdbx_seq_one_letter_code
_entity_poly.pdbx_strand_id
1 'polypeptide(L)'
;KEVEGILRTKVELDDHIKPIYAFAEKETRAFKPKEQFIQGVQISWEGASPKMACKMVGALGLFVRDAIEQKMLEMYVTETHKELYRMVNELESKLADLKFSLSQNERKLRDLKRIAREFPQAERIVGREVVSIEKGGHRCLPPSTQIVAAQVAISEDKLNIKDTERQLKINRVKLELFQAFKGALGDEASTGGLFERLKKVRDDFFKDKDLSRDEVLIVRNEVYSDFARFEHLFRDVIRFISGPTMPGKAKPSPKMVAAIAFVLALFFFVLLAFFLEFIQRGRKREEAPQL
;
A
#
# COMPACT_ATOMS: atom_id res chain seq x y z
N LYS A 1 -12.68 31.62 -3.94
CA LYS A 1 -13.76 31.56 -2.91
C LYS A 1 -15.03 30.85 -3.38
N GLU A 2 -15.22 30.53 -4.66
CA GLU A 2 -16.42 29.83 -5.15
C GLU A 2 -16.19 28.32 -5.43
N VAL A 3 -14.96 27.82 -5.27
CA VAL A 3 -14.59 26.41 -5.51
C VAL A 3 -14.51 25.59 -4.22
N GLU A 4 -14.50 26.24 -3.05
CA GLU A 4 -14.42 25.58 -1.73
C GLU A 4 -15.78 25.09 -1.18
N GLY A 5 -16.89 25.39 -1.86
CA GLY A 5 -18.24 25.15 -1.35
C GLY A 5 -18.82 23.75 -1.59
N ILE A 6 -18.17 22.89 -2.39
CA ILE A 6 -18.82 21.66 -2.94
C ILE A 6 -18.31 20.36 -2.29
N LEU A 7 -17.32 20.40 -1.41
CA LEU A 7 -16.77 19.18 -0.80
C LEU A 7 -17.26 18.96 0.64
N ARG A 8 -18.59 19.03 0.86
CA ARG A 8 -19.20 18.84 2.18
C ARG A 8 -20.15 17.64 2.19
N THR A 9 -19.59 16.43 2.14
CA THR A 9 -19.89 15.26 3.00
C THR A 9 -19.48 13.96 2.29
N LYS A 10 -19.14 12.93 3.08
CA LYS A 10 -18.78 11.58 2.61
C LYS A 10 -19.84 10.94 1.69
N VAL A 11 -21.10 11.42 1.76
CA VAL A 11 -22.26 10.95 1.00
C VAL A 11 -22.25 11.48 -0.45
N GLU A 12 -21.64 12.63 -0.72
CA GLU A 12 -21.63 13.24 -2.07
C GLU A 12 -20.58 12.62 -3.00
N LEU A 13 -19.52 12.01 -2.46
CA LEU A 13 -18.45 11.43 -3.27
C LEU A 13 -18.84 10.05 -3.85
N ASP A 14 -19.65 9.27 -3.14
CA ASP A 14 -20.15 7.95 -3.56
C ASP A 14 -21.06 8.04 -4.80
N ASP A 15 -21.69 9.19 -5.03
CA ASP A 15 -22.50 9.43 -6.22
C ASP A 15 -21.64 9.62 -7.49
N HIS A 16 -20.39 10.05 -7.31
CA HIS A 16 -19.47 10.39 -8.40
C HIS A 16 -18.37 9.36 -8.63
N ILE A 17 -18.01 8.56 -7.61
CA ILE A 17 -16.93 7.58 -7.67
C ILE A 17 -17.46 6.23 -7.17
N LYS A 18 -17.64 5.28 -8.09
CA LYS A 18 -18.20 3.96 -7.76
C LYS A 18 -17.18 2.86 -8.02
N PRO A 19 -16.88 1.97 -7.06
CA PRO A 19 -16.01 0.84 -7.28
C PRO A 19 -16.68 -0.15 -8.24
N ILE A 20 -15.90 -0.67 -9.19
CA ILE A 20 -16.28 -1.78 -10.06
C ILE A 20 -15.62 -3.03 -9.48
N TYR A 21 -16.42 -3.95 -8.98
CA TYR A 21 -15.93 -5.21 -8.42
C TYR A 21 -15.68 -6.25 -9.52
N ALA A 22 -14.74 -7.16 -9.26
CA ALA A 22 -14.36 -8.24 -10.18
C ALA A 22 -15.50 -9.25 -10.46
N PHE A 23 -16.51 -9.32 -9.58
CA PHE A 23 -17.66 -10.19 -9.72
C PHE A 23 -18.94 -9.36 -9.63
N ALA A 24 -19.88 -9.59 -10.55
CA ALA A 24 -21.18 -8.92 -10.51
C ALA A 24 -22.01 -9.43 -9.33
N GLU A 25 -22.89 -8.59 -8.78
CA GLU A 25 -23.78 -8.97 -7.66
C GLU A 25 -24.68 -10.17 -8.01
N LYS A 26 -24.96 -10.40 -9.29
CA LYS A 26 -25.70 -11.57 -9.77
C LYS A 26 -24.87 -12.86 -9.77
N GLU A 27 -23.56 -12.75 -9.99
CA GLU A 27 -22.62 -13.89 -10.00
C GLU A 27 -22.27 -14.31 -8.58
N THR A 28 -22.16 -13.34 -7.65
CA THR A 28 -21.90 -13.64 -6.24
C THR A 28 -23.05 -14.34 -5.53
N ARG A 29 -24.25 -14.36 -6.12
CA ARG A 29 -25.39 -15.16 -5.66
C ARG A 29 -25.22 -16.66 -5.96
N ALA A 30 -24.54 -17.00 -7.06
CA ALA A 30 -24.28 -18.39 -7.46
C ALA A 30 -22.98 -18.96 -6.83
N PHE A 31 -22.02 -18.08 -6.52
CA PHE A 31 -20.77 -18.44 -5.88
C PHE A 31 -20.37 -17.32 -4.91
N LYS A 32 -20.15 -17.62 -3.62
CA LYS A 32 -19.66 -16.62 -2.66
C LYS A 32 -18.12 -16.60 -2.71
N PRO A 33 -17.49 -15.61 -3.37
CA PRO A 33 -16.03 -15.50 -3.33
C PRO A 33 -15.58 -15.23 -1.88
N LYS A 34 -14.45 -15.81 -1.47
CA LYS A 34 -13.87 -15.55 -0.15
C LYS A 34 -13.51 -14.08 0.03
N GLU A 35 -13.14 -13.40 -1.06
CA GLU A 35 -12.78 -11.98 -1.09
C GLU A 35 -13.30 -11.34 -2.39
N GLN A 36 -13.76 -10.08 -2.31
CA GLN A 36 -14.22 -9.31 -3.46
C GLN A 36 -13.20 -8.21 -3.76
N PHE A 37 -12.65 -8.21 -4.97
CA PHE A 37 -11.62 -7.25 -5.37
C PHE A 37 -12.22 -6.13 -6.21
N ILE A 38 -11.74 -4.90 -6.02
CA ILE A 38 -12.06 -3.77 -6.89
C ILE A 38 -11.19 -3.89 -8.14
N GLN A 39 -11.81 -4.07 -9.30
CA GLN A 39 -11.15 -4.17 -10.60
C GLN A 39 -11.01 -2.81 -11.28
N GLY A 40 -11.85 -1.84 -10.92
CA GLY A 40 -11.80 -0.50 -11.48
C GLY A 40 -12.64 0.49 -10.71
N VAL A 41 -12.65 1.72 -11.17
CA VAL A 41 -13.43 2.81 -10.57
C VAL A 41 -14.18 3.52 -11.68
N GLN A 42 -15.50 3.63 -11.53
CA GLN A 42 -16.34 4.45 -12.39
C GLN A 42 -16.37 5.87 -11.83
N ILE A 43 -16.01 6.85 -12.67
CA ILE A 43 -16.09 8.26 -12.33
C ILE A 43 -17.17 8.91 -13.19
N SER A 44 -18.12 9.59 -12.55
CA SER A 44 -19.21 10.31 -13.21
C SER A 44 -19.34 11.71 -12.67
N TRP A 45 -19.58 12.68 -13.56
CA TRP A 45 -19.77 14.08 -13.19
C TRP A 45 -20.98 14.67 -13.91
N GLU A 46 -21.82 15.38 -13.16
CA GLU A 46 -22.90 16.19 -13.74
C GLU A 46 -22.44 17.64 -13.85
N GLY A 47 -22.48 18.20 -15.05
CA GLY A 47 -21.99 19.55 -15.32
C GLY A 47 -22.95 20.34 -16.21
N ALA A 48 -22.75 21.67 -16.25
CA ALA A 48 -23.58 22.58 -17.04
C ALA A 48 -23.55 22.32 -18.57
N SER A 49 -22.57 21.54 -19.06
CA SER A 49 -22.52 21.08 -20.45
C SER A 49 -21.81 19.72 -20.56
N PRO A 50 -22.09 18.92 -21.61
CA PRO A 50 -21.36 17.67 -21.87
C PRO A 50 -19.85 17.85 -21.96
N LYS A 51 -19.39 18.98 -22.54
CA LYS A 51 -17.96 19.31 -22.66
C LYS A 51 -17.31 19.56 -21.29
N MET A 52 -18.01 20.26 -20.39
CA MET A 52 -17.52 20.51 -19.03
C MET A 52 -17.48 19.22 -18.20
N ALA A 53 -18.53 18.40 -18.29
CA ALA A 53 -18.59 17.10 -17.61
C ALA A 53 -17.45 16.17 -18.05
N CYS A 54 -17.21 16.06 -19.37
CA CYS A 54 -16.11 15.28 -19.94
C CYS A 54 -14.73 15.74 -19.44
N LYS A 55 -14.47 17.06 -19.45
CA LYS A 55 -13.22 17.62 -18.91
C LYS A 55 -13.05 17.33 -17.42
N MET A 56 -14.13 17.45 -16.64
CA MET A 56 -14.08 17.22 -15.20
C MET A 56 -13.81 15.74 -14.88
N VAL A 57 -14.46 14.80 -15.56
CA VAL A 57 -14.17 13.36 -15.40
C VAL A 57 -12.72 13.05 -15.76
N GLY A 58 -12.18 13.65 -16.83
CA GLY A 58 -10.77 13.51 -17.18
C GLY A 58 -9.83 14.02 -16.09
N ALA A 59 -10.09 15.22 -15.57
CA ALA A 59 -9.30 15.82 -14.49
C ALA A 59 -9.39 15.00 -13.19
N LEU A 60 -10.58 14.55 -12.81
CA LEU A 60 -10.79 13.71 -11.63
C LEU A 60 -10.08 12.37 -11.76
N GLY A 61 -10.13 11.71 -12.92
CA GLY A 61 -9.41 10.45 -13.09
C GLY A 61 -7.89 10.60 -13.07
N LEU A 62 -7.34 11.70 -13.61
CA LEU A 62 -5.91 12.02 -13.45
C LEU A 62 -5.57 12.30 -11.99
N PHE A 63 -6.39 13.09 -11.29
CA PHE A 63 -6.21 13.36 -9.87
C PHE A 63 -6.24 12.09 -9.01
N VAL A 64 -7.21 11.19 -9.25
CA VAL A 64 -7.32 9.91 -8.56
C VAL A 64 -6.08 9.05 -8.81
N ARG A 65 -5.61 8.97 -10.06
CA ARG A 65 -4.37 8.26 -10.39
C ARG A 65 -3.17 8.84 -9.63
N ASP A 66 -3.00 10.16 -9.67
CA ASP A 66 -1.87 10.83 -9.05
C ASP A 66 -1.92 10.71 -7.50
N ALA A 67 -3.12 10.74 -6.91
CA ALA A 67 -3.32 10.51 -5.48
C ALA A 67 -2.99 9.06 -5.07
N ILE A 68 -3.38 8.10 -5.89
CA ILE A 68 -3.06 6.68 -5.68
C ILE A 68 -1.54 6.45 -5.80
N GLU A 69 -0.89 7.00 -6.83
CA GLU A 69 0.57 6.97 -6.99
C GLU A 69 1.26 7.56 -5.75
N GLN A 70 0.85 8.77 -5.36
CA GLN A 70 1.42 9.46 -4.23
C GLN A 70 1.29 8.64 -2.95
N LYS A 71 0.10 8.08 -2.69
CA LYS A 71 -0.13 7.33 -1.46
C LYS A 71 0.64 6.01 -1.43
N MET A 72 0.70 5.29 -2.56
CA MET A 72 1.47 4.05 -2.65
C MET A 72 2.97 4.29 -2.42
N LEU A 73 3.54 5.32 -3.03
CA LEU A 73 4.96 5.65 -2.85
C LEU A 73 5.26 6.15 -1.44
N GLU A 74 4.40 6.99 -0.87
CA GLU A 74 4.53 7.44 0.52
C GLU A 74 4.53 6.25 1.49
N MET A 75 3.59 5.30 1.31
CA MET A 75 3.52 4.10 2.14
C MET A 75 4.76 3.22 1.95
N TYR A 76 5.19 2.99 0.71
CA TYR A 76 6.41 2.23 0.41
C TYR A 76 7.62 2.82 1.14
N VAL A 77 7.83 4.14 1.04
CA VAL A 77 8.98 4.78 1.69
C VAL A 77 8.87 4.75 3.22
N THR A 78 7.70 5.11 3.76
CA THR A 78 7.55 5.28 5.22
C THR A 78 7.54 3.96 5.97
N GLU A 79 6.82 2.95 5.48
CA GLU A 79 6.76 1.63 6.12
C GLU A 79 8.09 0.89 5.96
N THR A 80 8.69 0.86 4.77
CA THR A 80 9.99 0.20 4.58
C THR A 80 11.10 0.88 5.39
N HIS A 81 11.12 2.22 5.49
CA HIS A 81 12.07 2.90 6.39
C HIS A 81 11.92 2.44 7.84
N LYS A 82 10.68 2.35 8.34
CA LYS A 82 10.39 1.92 9.72
C LYS A 82 10.83 0.48 9.97
N GLU A 83 10.55 -0.41 9.02
CA GLU A 83 10.99 -1.82 9.07
C GLU A 83 12.51 -1.95 9.06
N LEU A 84 13.19 -1.22 8.17
CA LEU A 84 14.66 -1.21 8.08
C LEU A 84 15.30 -0.68 9.35
N TYR A 85 14.76 0.39 9.94
CA TYR A 85 15.26 0.94 11.19
C TYR A 85 15.17 -0.10 12.32
N ARG A 86 14.04 -0.81 12.43
CA ARG A 86 13.88 -1.91 13.40
C ARG A 86 14.88 -3.04 13.11
N MET A 87 14.97 -3.48 11.86
CA MET A 87 15.83 -4.59 11.44
C MET A 87 17.31 -4.30 11.72
N VAL A 88 17.79 -3.08 11.47
CA VAL A 88 19.17 -2.68 11.79
C VAL A 88 19.43 -2.81 13.29
N ASN A 89 18.55 -2.30 14.14
CA ASN A 89 18.70 -2.41 15.60
C ASN A 89 18.67 -3.87 16.08
N GLU A 90 17.77 -4.70 15.53
CA GLU A 90 17.69 -6.13 15.85
C GLU A 90 18.98 -6.87 15.45
N LEU A 91 19.52 -6.58 14.27
CA LEU A 91 20.79 -7.17 13.80
C LEU A 91 21.98 -6.70 14.63
N GLU A 92 22.01 -5.44 15.05
CA GLU A 92 23.05 -4.91 15.95
C GLU A 92 23.02 -5.59 17.32
N SER A 93 21.85 -5.76 17.92
CA SER A 93 21.69 -6.49 19.18
C SER A 93 22.13 -7.94 19.01
N LYS A 94 21.67 -8.62 17.96
CA LYS A 94 22.04 -10.01 17.67
C LYS A 94 23.56 -10.16 17.49
N LEU A 95 24.19 -9.20 16.82
CA LEU A 95 25.64 -9.20 16.62
C LEU A 95 26.39 -9.05 17.96
N ALA A 96 25.89 -8.20 18.88
CA ALA A 96 26.45 -8.05 20.21
C ALA A 96 26.35 -9.36 21.01
N ASP A 97 25.19 -10.02 20.98
CA ASP A 97 24.96 -11.30 21.66
C ASP A 97 25.87 -12.40 21.13
N LEU A 98 26.02 -12.52 19.80
CA LEU A 98 26.91 -13.50 19.16
C LEU A 98 28.38 -13.24 19.53
N LYS A 99 28.82 -11.98 19.55
CA LYS A 99 30.19 -11.62 19.96
C LYS A 99 30.45 -11.95 21.43
N PHE A 100 29.45 -11.75 22.29
CA PHE A 100 29.54 -12.15 23.68
C PHE A 100 29.61 -13.69 23.82
N SER A 101 28.73 -14.43 23.14
CA SER A 101 28.75 -15.91 23.10
C SER A 101 30.11 -16.44 22.65
N LEU A 102 30.66 -15.89 21.57
CA LEU A 102 31.98 -16.26 21.07
C LEU A 102 33.07 -16.08 22.13
N SER A 103 33.09 -14.93 22.81
CA SER A 103 34.05 -14.64 23.89
C SER A 103 33.91 -15.63 25.06
N GLN A 104 32.68 -16.01 25.44
CA GLN A 104 32.43 -17.01 26.48
C GLN A 104 32.91 -18.40 26.06
N ASN A 105 32.60 -18.82 24.83
CA ASN A 105 33.01 -20.12 24.30
C ASN A 105 34.53 -20.22 24.14
N GLU A 106 35.20 -19.14 23.73
CA GLU A 106 36.66 -19.07 23.67
C GLU A 106 37.32 -19.14 25.06
N ARG A 107 36.74 -18.48 26.07
CA ARG A 107 37.17 -18.61 27.48
C ARG A 107 37.00 -20.05 27.95
N LYS A 108 35.81 -20.62 27.76
CA LYS A 108 35.50 -22.03 28.11
C LYS A 108 36.47 -23.00 27.44
N LEU A 109 36.79 -22.81 26.16
CA LEU A 109 37.74 -23.65 25.45
C LEU A 109 39.15 -23.57 26.06
N ARG A 110 39.62 -22.37 26.43
CA ARG A 110 40.92 -22.21 27.10
C ARG A 110 40.95 -22.91 28.46
N ASP A 111 39.89 -22.76 29.25
CA ASP A 111 39.77 -23.40 30.56
C ASP A 111 39.72 -24.92 30.44
N LEU A 112 38.92 -25.48 29.53
CA LEU A 112 38.86 -26.92 29.29
C LEU A 112 40.20 -27.49 28.82
N LYS A 113 40.93 -26.78 27.95
CA LYS A 113 42.28 -27.18 27.53
C LYS A 113 43.28 -27.19 28.69
N ARG A 114 43.18 -26.23 29.62
CA ARG A 114 44.00 -26.19 30.83
C ARG A 114 43.66 -27.37 31.75
N ILE A 115 42.37 -27.60 32.02
CA ILE A 115 41.90 -28.73 32.85
C ILE A 115 42.37 -30.07 32.27
N ALA A 116 42.25 -30.28 30.96
CA ALA A 116 42.70 -31.52 30.32
C ALA A 116 44.22 -31.75 30.48
N ARG A 117 45.03 -30.67 30.48
CA ARG A 117 46.48 -30.76 30.71
C ARG A 117 46.85 -31.02 32.16
N GLU A 118 46.16 -30.37 33.09
CA GLU A 118 46.41 -30.49 34.53
C GLU A 118 45.91 -31.83 35.09
N PHE A 119 44.85 -32.39 34.50
CA PHE A 119 44.20 -33.61 34.95
C PHE A 119 44.04 -34.63 33.81
N PRO A 120 45.13 -35.18 33.25
CA PRO A 120 45.06 -36.16 32.15
C PRO A 120 44.34 -37.46 32.55
N GLN A 121 44.26 -37.76 33.86
CA GLN A 121 43.47 -38.86 34.42
C GLN A 121 41.96 -38.67 34.15
N ALA A 122 41.47 -37.42 34.10
CA ALA A 122 40.06 -37.11 33.86
C ALA A 122 39.59 -37.50 32.45
N GLU A 123 40.53 -37.65 31.52
CA GLU A 123 40.29 -38.10 30.15
C GLU A 123 40.06 -39.62 30.07
N ARG A 124 40.53 -40.38 31.08
CA ARG A 124 40.34 -41.83 31.21
C ARG A 124 39.05 -42.19 31.93
N ILE A 125 38.30 -41.22 32.43
CA ILE A 125 36.96 -41.40 33.02
C ILE A 125 35.93 -41.54 31.88
N VAL A 126 36.18 -42.45 30.95
CA VAL A 126 35.22 -42.90 29.95
C VAL A 126 34.83 -44.30 30.35
N GLY A 127 33.86 -44.40 31.27
CA GLY A 127 33.13 -45.65 31.48
C GLY A 127 32.92 -46.15 32.90
N ARG A 128 33.40 -45.50 33.99
CA ARG A 128 33.27 -46.11 35.33
C ARG A 128 32.58 -45.36 36.46
N GLU A 129 32.38 -44.05 36.45
CA GLU A 129 31.75 -43.42 37.62
C GLU A 129 30.77 -42.31 37.25
N VAL A 130 29.49 -42.59 37.50
CA VAL A 130 28.49 -41.56 37.80
C VAL A 130 28.89 -41.00 39.16
N VAL A 131 29.42 -39.77 39.20
CA VAL A 131 29.61 -39.08 40.48
C VAL A 131 28.22 -38.67 40.98
N SER A 132 27.59 -39.56 41.75
CA SER A 132 26.36 -39.27 42.47
C SER A 132 26.70 -38.37 43.64
N ILE A 133 26.55 -37.07 43.46
CA ILE A 133 26.43 -36.15 44.60
C ILE A 133 25.01 -36.35 45.12
N GLU A 134 24.89 -36.73 46.40
CA GLU A 134 23.61 -36.91 47.09
C GLU A 134 22.65 -35.76 46.72
N LYS A 135 21.59 -36.07 45.97
CA LYS A 135 20.53 -35.19 45.40
C LYS A 135 20.65 -34.70 43.95
N GLY A 136 21.46 -35.33 43.09
CA GLY A 136 21.31 -35.17 41.63
C GLY A 136 22.60 -35.42 40.86
N GLY A 137 22.86 -36.67 40.49
CA GLY A 137 24.06 -37.03 39.72
C GLY A 137 24.06 -36.37 38.34
N HIS A 138 25.07 -35.54 38.08
CA HIS A 138 25.30 -34.97 36.75
C HIS A 138 26.25 -35.88 35.97
N ARG A 139 25.80 -36.36 34.81
CA ARG A 139 26.65 -37.08 33.86
C ARG A 139 27.52 -36.07 33.12
N CYS A 140 28.72 -35.82 33.63
CA CYS A 140 29.67 -34.91 32.99
C CYS A 140 30.36 -35.61 31.82
N LEU A 141 30.39 -34.97 30.66
CA LEU A 141 31.15 -35.44 29.50
C LEU A 141 32.66 -35.34 29.78
N PRO A 142 33.50 -36.21 29.20
CA PRO A 142 34.95 -36.06 29.27
C PRO A 142 35.42 -34.70 28.77
N PRO A 143 36.50 -34.12 29.32
CA PRO A 143 37.02 -32.82 28.89
C PRO A 143 37.26 -32.73 27.37
N SER A 144 37.75 -33.80 26.74
CA SER A 144 37.96 -33.88 25.29
C SER A 144 36.66 -33.70 24.49
N THR A 145 35.56 -34.34 24.90
CA THR A 145 34.24 -34.16 24.27
C THR A 145 33.74 -32.72 24.45
N GLN A 146 33.91 -32.14 25.64
CA GLN A 146 33.52 -30.75 25.89
C GLN A 146 34.35 -29.74 25.10
N ILE A 147 35.65 -30.03 24.87
CA ILE A 147 36.53 -29.24 24.01
C ILE A 147 36.02 -29.24 22.57
N VAL A 148 35.64 -30.40 22.03
CA VAL A 148 35.08 -30.50 20.67
C VAL A 148 33.77 -29.72 20.59
N ALA A 149 32.86 -29.90 21.55
CA ALA A 149 31.61 -29.15 21.61
C ALA A 149 31.82 -27.63 21.63
N ALA A 150 32.79 -27.13 22.43
CA ALA A 150 33.13 -25.72 22.46
C ALA A 150 33.72 -25.22 21.13
N GLN A 151 34.51 -26.03 20.42
CA GLN A 151 35.04 -25.66 19.11
C GLN A 151 33.97 -25.57 18.03
N VAL A 152 32.97 -26.47 18.07
CA VAL A 152 31.80 -26.42 17.18
C VAL A 152 31.02 -25.13 17.44
N ALA A 153 30.69 -24.85 18.71
CA ALA A 153 29.98 -23.62 19.08
C ALA A 153 30.73 -22.34 18.64
N ILE A 154 32.06 -22.28 18.81
CA ILE A 154 32.89 -21.17 18.31
C ILE A 154 32.78 -21.02 16.80
N SER A 155 32.77 -22.14 16.07
CA SER A 155 32.71 -22.13 14.60
C SER A 155 31.35 -21.66 14.12
N GLU A 156 30.27 -22.09 14.78
CA GLU A 156 28.90 -21.63 14.53
C GLU A 156 28.75 -20.12 14.84
N ASP A 157 29.22 -19.66 16.01
CA ASP A 157 29.21 -18.25 16.39
C ASP A 157 29.92 -17.39 15.34
N LYS A 158 31.10 -17.83 14.87
CA LYS A 158 31.86 -17.13 13.82
C LYS A 158 31.12 -17.04 12.49
N LEU A 159 30.45 -18.12 12.09
CA LEU A 159 29.64 -18.13 10.87
C LEU A 159 28.46 -17.17 11.00
N ASN A 160 27.71 -17.28 12.10
CA ASN A 160 26.55 -16.43 12.39
C ASN A 160 26.94 -14.94 12.49
N ILE A 161 28.12 -14.63 13.03
CA ILE A 161 28.66 -13.26 13.07
C ILE A 161 28.86 -12.74 11.64
N LYS A 162 29.53 -13.50 10.76
CA LYS A 162 29.77 -13.07 9.37
C LYS A 162 28.47 -12.84 8.63
N ASP A 163 27.50 -13.73 8.77
CA ASP A 163 26.19 -13.62 8.14
C ASP A 163 25.42 -12.40 8.67
N THR A 164 25.42 -12.20 9.99
CA THR A 164 24.76 -11.04 10.63
C THR A 164 25.43 -9.73 10.20
N GLU A 165 26.76 -9.68 10.14
CA GLU A 165 27.50 -8.50 9.67
C GLU A 165 27.21 -8.18 8.20
N ARG A 166 27.10 -9.20 7.34
CA ARG A 166 26.69 -9.04 5.94
C ARG A 166 25.28 -8.46 5.84
N GLN A 167 24.32 -9.04 6.56
CA GLN A 167 22.93 -8.54 6.58
C GLN A 167 22.86 -7.11 7.12
N LEU A 168 23.65 -6.78 8.13
CA LEU A 168 23.70 -5.44 8.69
C LEU A 168 24.23 -4.43 7.67
N LYS A 169 25.28 -4.76 6.91
CA LYS A 169 25.80 -3.90 5.83
C LYS A 169 24.74 -3.63 4.77
N ILE A 170 24.04 -4.67 4.31
CA ILE A 170 22.95 -4.55 3.32
C ILE A 170 21.85 -3.63 3.85
N ASN A 171 21.32 -3.91 5.05
CA ASN A 171 20.20 -3.15 5.61
C ASN A 171 20.58 -1.70 5.98
N ARG A 172 21.83 -1.42 6.33
CA ARG A 172 22.31 -0.05 6.53
C ARG A 172 22.34 0.76 5.22
N VAL A 173 22.80 0.17 4.11
CA VAL A 173 22.75 0.84 2.80
C VAL A 173 21.31 1.10 2.38
N LYS A 174 20.39 0.13 2.61
CA LYS A 174 18.95 0.35 2.38
C LYS A 174 18.42 1.49 3.24
N LEU A 175 18.71 1.49 4.53
CA LEU A 175 18.22 2.50 5.45
C LEU A 175 18.69 3.91 5.04
N GLU A 176 19.95 4.05 4.64
CA GLU A 176 20.52 5.32 4.14
C GLU A 176 19.74 5.84 2.92
N LEU A 177 19.45 4.95 1.96
CA LEU A 177 18.66 5.30 0.78
C LEU A 177 17.22 5.68 1.14
N PHE A 178 16.54 4.90 1.98
CA PHE A 178 15.16 5.19 2.38
C PHE A 178 15.05 6.44 3.25
N GLN A 179 16.12 6.80 3.97
CA GLN A 179 16.20 8.08 4.66
C GLN A 179 16.30 9.25 3.65
N ALA A 180 17.04 9.09 2.55
CA ALA A 180 17.07 10.06 1.45
C ALA A 180 15.68 10.18 0.76
N PHE A 181 14.99 9.06 0.51
CA PHE A 181 13.62 9.08 0.00
C PHE A 181 12.66 9.81 0.94
N LYS A 182 12.75 9.57 2.25
CA LYS A 182 11.92 10.26 3.24
C LYS A 182 12.17 11.78 3.23
N GLY A 183 13.41 12.20 3.00
CA GLY A 183 13.72 13.62 2.78
C GLY A 183 12.97 14.22 1.59
N ALA A 184 12.88 13.48 0.48
CA ALA A 184 12.15 13.90 -0.72
C ALA A 184 10.61 13.85 -0.59
N LEU A 185 10.07 13.15 0.43
CA LEU A 185 8.64 13.19 0.74
C LEU A 185 8.23 14.51 1.43
N GLY A 186 9.12 15.11 2.22
CA GLY A 186 8.85 16.33 2.98
C GLY A 186 8.85 17.62 2.16
N ASP A 187 9.21 17.54 0.87
CA ASP A 187 9.19 18.67 -0.04
C ASP A 187 7.76 18.85 -0.60
N GLU A 188 6.93 19.56 0.16
CA GLU A 188 5.49 19.80 -0.11
C GLU A 188 5.24 20.62 -1.39
N ALA A 189 6.28 21.17 -2.01
CA ALA A 189 6.18 22.15 -3.07
C ALA A 189 5.65 21.62 -4.42
N SER A 190 5.49 20.30 -4.60
CA SER A 190 4.93 19.77 -5.85
C SER A 190 3.95 18.62 -5.63
N THR A 191 2.67 18.94 -5.81
CA THR A 191 1.60 17.96 -6.08
C THR A 191 1.89 17.34 -7.46
N GLY A 192 2.12 16.03 -7.52
CA GLY A 192 2.48 15.30 -8.73
C GLY A 192 3.99 15.11 -8.93
N GLY A 193 4.36 14.09 -9.71
CA GLY A 193 5.75 13.76 -10.07
C GLY A 193 6.59 13.15 -8.94
N LEU A 194 5.96 12.63 -7.88
CA LEU A 194 6.69 12.00 -6.77
C LEU A 194 7.52 10.81 -7.25
N PHE A 195 6.97 10.00 -8.17
CA PHE A 195 7.72 8.88 -8.74
C PHE A 195 9.04 9.32 -9.38
N GLU A 196 9.03 10.37 -10.20
CA GLU A 196 10.23 10.88 -10.86
C GLU A 196 11.22 11.52 -9.87
N ARG A 197 10.72 12.19 -8.81
CA ARG A 197 11.58 12.69 -7.74
C ARG A 197 12.30 11.56 -7.01
N LEU A 198 11.56 10.52 -6.59
CA LEU A 198 12.16 9.37 -5.93
C LEU A 198 13.11 8.60 -6.86
N LYS A 199 12.79 8.53 -8.16
CA LYS A 199 13.66 7.92 -9.19
C LYS A 199 14.98 8.67 -9.30
N LYS A 200 14.93 10.00 -9.29
CA LYS A 200 16.13 10.85 -9.26
C LYS A 200 16.95 10.63 -7.98
N VAL A 201 16.32 10.62 -6.81
CA VAL A 201 17.01 10.36 -5.53
C VAL A 201 17.71 8.99 -5.55
N ARG A 202 17.05 7.96 -6.10
CA ARG A 202 17.64 6.63 -6.27
C ARG A 202 18.88 6.68 -7.16
N ASP A 203 18.75 7.29 -8.34
CA ASP A 203 19.85 7.35 -9.30
C ASP A 203 21.04 8.15 -8.76
N ASP A 204 20.77 9.29 -8.12
CA ASP A 204 21.78 10.12 -7.46
C ASP A 204 22.46 9.37 -6.31
N PHE A 205 21.71 8.60 -5.50
CA PHE A 205 22.26 7.83 -4.39
C PHE A 205 23.30 6.80 -4.83
N PHE A 206 23.10 6.15 -5.98
CA PHE A 206 24.02 5.11 -6.47
C PHE A 206 25.11 5.63 -7.40
N LYS A 207 25.02 6.88 -7.87
CA LYS A 207 25.94 7.45 -8.87
C LYS A 207 27.42 7.35 -8.45
N ASP A 208 27.70 7.67 -7.19
CA ASP A 208 29.07 7.72 -6.66
C ASP A 208 29.40 6.54 -5.72
N LYS A 209 28.52 5.53 -5.65
CA LYS A 209 28.74 4.35 -4.80
C LYS A 209 29.56 3.29 -5.56
N ASP A 210 30.44 2.62 -4.85
CA ASP A 210 31.23 1.52 -5.40
C ASP A 210 30.35 0.28 -5.66
N LEU A 211 30.07 0.00 -6.93
CA LEU A 211 29.25 -1.13 -7.38
C LEU A 211 29.98 -2.49 -7.32
N SER A 212 31.27 -2.51 -6.99
CA SER A 212 31.99 -3.76 -6.72
C SER A 212 31.67 -4.35 -5.34
N ARG A 213 31.08 -3.54 -4.45
CA ARG A 213 30.63 -3.99 -3.13
C ARG A 213 29.29 -4.71 -3.25
N ASP A 214 29.28 -5.98 -2.86
CA ASP A 214 28.09 -6.84 -2.89
C ASP A 214 26.87 -6.19 -2.23
N GLU A 215 27.03 -5.58 -1.05
CA GLU A 215 25.92 -4.94 -0.35
C GLU A 215 25.31 -3.77 -1.13
N VAL A 216 26.10 -3.02 -1.90
CA VAL A 216 25.60 -1.91 -2.72
C VAL A 216 24.88 -2.47 -3.94
N LEU A 217 25.45 -3.48 -4.60
CA LEU A 217 24.87 -4.10 -5.80
C LEU A 217 23.53 -4.77 -5.50
N ILE A 218 23.44 -5.50 -4.38
CA ILE A 218 22.19 -6.15 -3.93
C ILE A 218 21.09 -5.10 -3.75
N VAL A 219 21.37 -4.04 -2.97
CA VAL A 219 20.38 -3.00 -2.67
C VAL A 219 19.97 -2.24 -3.92
N ARG A 220 20.92 -1.94 -4.81
CA ARG A 220 20.64 -1.34 -6.11
C ARG A 220 19.67 -2.21 -6.92
N ASN A 221 19.97 -3.49 -7.11
CA ASN A 221 19.15 -4.36 -7.95
C ASN A 221 17.72 -4.50 -7.41
N GLU A 222 17.57 -4.65 -6.09
CA GLU A 222 16.26 -4.73 -5.45
C GLU A 222 15.43 -3.46 -5.66
N VAL A 223 16.00 -2.29 -5.40
CA VAL A 223 15.26 -1.02 -5.54
C VAL A 223 14.95 -0.70 -7.00
N TYR A 224 15.86 -0.99 -7.93
CA TYR A 224 15.56 -0.82 -9.35
C TYR A 224 14.42 -1.74 -9.80
N SER A 225 14.36 -2.97 -9.29
CA SER A 225 13.26 -3.89 -9.52
C SER A 225 11.93 -3.35 -8.96
N ASP A 226 11.93 -2.80 -7.74
CA ASP A 226 10.75 -2.17 -7.16
C ASP A 226 10.25 -1.00 -8.01
N PHE A 227 11.15 -0.13 -8.47
CA PHE A 227 10.79 1.00 -9.34
C PHE A 227 10.29 0.55 -10.71
N ALA A 228 10.84 -0.50 -11.30
CA ALA A 228 10.32 -1.07 -12.55
C ALA A 228 8.88 -1.58 -12.35
N ARG A 229 8.58 -2.18 -11.19
CA ARG A 229 7.22 -2.62 -10.84
C ARG A 229 6.27 -1.43 -10.69
N PHE A 230 6.69 -0.38 -10.00
CA PHE A 230 5.90 0.85 -9.88
C PHE A 230 5.67 1.51 -11.24
N GLU A 231 6.68 1.56 -12.11
CA GLU A 231 6.56 2.10 -13.46
C GLU A 231 5.49 1.34 -14.27
N HIS A 232 5.54 0.01 -14.25
CA HIS A 232 4.51 -0.83 -14.88
C HIS A 232 3.12 -0.58 -14.28
N LEU A 233 3.02 -0.51 -12.95
CA LEU A 233 1.75 -0.27 -12.25
C LEU A 233 1.12 1.08 -12.63
N PHE A 234 1.91 2.16 -12.60
CA PHE A 234 1.40 3.51 -12.82
C PHE A 234 1.17 3.85 -14.30
N ARG A 235 1.92 3.21 -15.22
CA ARG A 235 1.81 3.48 -16.66
C ARG A 235 0.87 2.52 -17.39
N ASP A 236 0.91 1.23 -17.05
CA ASP A 236 0.23 0.19 -17.84
C ASP A 236 -1.04 -0.33 -17.17
N VAL A 237 -1.04 -0.42 -15.84
CA VAL A 237 -2.16 -1.00 -15.07
C VAL A 237 -3.18 0.06 -14.67
N ILE A 238 -2.75 1.16 -14.05
CA ILE A 238 -3.65 2.24 -13.60
C ILE A 238 -3.86 3.24 -14.74
N ARG A 239 -4.84 2.94 -15.59
CA ARG A 239 -5.20 3.75 -16.76
C ARG A 239 -6.70 3.84 -16.96
N PHE A 240 -7.13 4.81 -17.75
CA PHE A 240 -8.50 4.86 -18.25
C PHE A 240 -8.77 3.65 -19.16
N ILE A 241 -9.64 2.73 -18.72
CA ILE A 241 -10.09 1.58 -19.52
C ILE A 241 -11.08 2.06 -20.60
N SER A 242 -11.92 3.04 -20.27
CA SER A 242 -12.75 3.78 -21.20
C SER A 242 -12.60 5.28 -20.91
N GLY A 243 -12.37 6.07 -21.96
CA GLY A 243 -12.33 7.52 -21.83
C GLY A 243 -13.69 8.10 -21.41
N PRO A 244 -13.76 9.39 -21.03
CA PRO A 244 -15.00 10.01 -20.63
C PRO A 244 -16.04 9.93 -21.75
N THR A 245 -17.15 9.26 -21.50
CA THR A 245 -18.24 9.12 -22.47
C THR A 245 -19.22 10.28 -22.36
N MET A 246 -19.75 10.74 -23.50
CA MET A 246 -20.82 11.73 -23.52
C MET A 246 -22.17 11.02 -23.68
N PRO A 247 -23.17 11.29 -22.83
CA PRO A 247 -24.51 10.81 -23.12
C PRO A 247 -25.01 11.50 -24.40
N GLY A 248 -25.45 10.71 -25.39
CA GLY A 248 -25.91 11.22 -26.69
C GLY A 248 -27.15 12.12 -26.62
N LYS A 249 -27.82 12.21 -25.45
CA LYS A 249 -28.95 13.10 -25.18
C LYS A 249 -28.85 13.65 -23.76
N ALA A 250 -28.91 14.97 -23.61
CA ALA A 250 -29.04 15.59 -22.30
C ALA A 250 -30.40 15.24 -21.70
N LYS A 251 -30.44 14.77 -20.45
CA LYS A 251 -31.72 14.64 -19.73
C LYS A 251 -32.26 16.06 -19.48
N PRO A 252 -33.54 16.36 -19.81
CA PRO A 252 -34.12 17.66 -19.50
C PRO A 252 -34.09 17.85 -17.99
N SER A 253 -33.73 19.05 -17.53
CA SER A 253 -33.63 19.33 -16.10
C SER A 253 -35.02 19.21 -15.44
N PRO A 254 -35.11 18.77 -14.17
CA PRO A 254 -36.39 18.67 -13.48
C PRO A 254 -37.19 19.99 -13.49
N LYS A 255 -36.48 21.12 -13.42
CA LYS A 255 -37.06 22.47 -13.51
C LYS A 255 -37.66 22.76 -14.89
N MET A 256 -36.98 22.35 -15.96
CA MET A 256 -37.50 22.50 -17.33
C MET A 256 -38.73 21.62 -17.55
N VAL A 257 -38.72 20.39 -17.06
CA VAL A 257 -39.89 19.49 -17.11
C VAL A 257 -41.07 20.09 -16.34
N ALA A 258 -40.83 20.62 -15.14
CA ALA A 258 -41.86 21.29 -14.35
C ALA A 258 -42.41 22.54 -15.05
N ALA A 259 -41.56 23.36 -15.67
CA ALA A 259 -41.98 24.54 -16.42
C ALA A 259 -42.83 24.16 -17.66
N ILE A 260 -42.42 23.14 -18.41
CA ILE A 260 -43.19 22.63 -19.56
C ILE A 260 -44.54 22.08 -19.10
N ALA A 261 -44.56 21.28 -18.03
CA ALA A 261 -45.79 20.74 -17.47
C ALA A 261 -46.73 21.86 -16.99
N PHE A 262 -46.20 22.91 -16.36
CA PHE A 262 -46.97 24.06 -15.93
C PHE A 262 -47.59 24.82 -17.11
N VAL A 263 -46.82 25.09 -18.16
CA VAL A 263 -47.32 25.79 -19.36
C VAL A 263 -48.38 24.95 -20.08
N LEU A 264 -48.17 23.63 -20.20
CA LEU A 264 -49.15 22.72 -20.80
C LEU A 264 -50.44 22.65 -19.97
N ALA A 265 -50.33 22.59 -18.64
CA ALA A 265 -51.49 22.61 -17.76
C ALA A 265 -52.26 23.92 -17.90
N LEU A 266 -51.57 25.06 -17.91
CA LEU A 266 -52.20 26.37 -18.08
C LEU A 266 -52.94 26.47 -19.41
N PHE A 267 -52.31 26.02 -20.51
CA PHE A 267 -52.95 26.00 -21.83
C PHE A 267 -54.19 25.10 -21.87
N PHE A 268 -54.10 23.92 -21.24
CA PHE A 268 -55.22 22.99 -21.12
C PHE A 268 -56.41 23.62 -20.36
N PHE A 269 -56.14 24.29 -19.24
CA PHE A 269 -57.20 24.96 -18.46
C PHE A 269 -57.83 26.13 -19.22
N VAL A 270 -57.05 26.90 -19.99
CA VAL A 270 -57.59 27.97 -20.85
C VAL A 270 -58.50 27.39 -21.92
N LEU A 271 -58.07 26.34 -22.63
CA LEU A 271 -58.91 25.65 -23.63
C LEU A 271 -60.18 25.07 -23.02
N LEU A 272 -60.08 24.47 -21.83
CA LEU A 272 -61.23 23.91 -21.12
C LEU A 272 -62.24 25.00 -20.75
N ALA A 273 -61.78 26.17 -20.29
CA ALA A 273 -62.64 27.30 -19.98
C ALA A 273 -63.40 27.79 -21.22
N PHE A 274 -62.72 27.95 -22.36
CA PHE A 274 -63.38 28.31 -23.62
C PHE A 274 -64.38 27.26 -24.10
N PHE A 275 -64.05 25.97 -23.96
CA PHE A 275 -64.95 24.88 -24.32
C PHE A 275 -66.20 24.85 -23.45
N LEU A 276 -66.05 25.03 -22.13
CA LEU A 276 -67.17 25.13 -21.20
C LEU A 276 -68.04 26.36 -21.48
N GLU A 277 -67.43 27.52 -21.77
CA GLU A 277 -68.16 28.73 -22.13
C GLU A 277 -68.93 28.56 -23.46
N PHE A 278 -68.32 27.88 -24.44
CA PHE A 278 -68.98 27.55 -25.71
C PHE A 278 -70.21 26.65 -25.49
N ILE A 279 -70.09 25.60 -24.68
CA ILE A 279 -71.23 24.73 -24.33
C ILE A 279 -72.33 25.50 -23.58
N GLN A 280 -71.96 26.36 -22.63
CA GLN A 280 -72.91 27.17 -21.88
C GLN A 280 -73.66 28.17 -22.77
N ARG A 281 -72.97 28.81 -23.73
CA ARG A 281 -73.61 29.68 -24.72
C ARG A 281 -74.50 28.90 -25.70
N GLY A 282 -74.14 27.66 -26.02
CA GLY A 282 -74.98 26.74 -26.79
C GLY A 282 -76.30 26.42 -26.10
N ARG A 283 -76.27 26.04 -24.81
CA ARG A 283 -77.49 25.78 -24.02
C ARG A 283 -78.38 27.00 -23.84
N LYS A 284 -77.80 28.18 -23.59
CA LYS A 284 -78.58 29.43 -23.46
C LYS A 284 -79.31 29.85 -24.75
N ARG A 285 -78.89 29.35 -25.93
CA ARG A 285 -79.61 29.59 -27.20
C ARG A 285 -80.79 28.65 -27.40
N GLU A 286 -80.83 27.50 -26.73
CA GLU A 286 -81.98 26.58 -26.76
C GLU A 286 -83.09 26.99 -25.77
N GLU A 287 -82.78 27.78 -24.74
CA GLU A 287 -83.74 28.27 -23.74
C GLU A 287 -84.36 29.65 -24.06
N ALA A 288 -84.03 30.26 -25.21
CA ALA A 288 -84.68 31.50 -25.64
C ALA A 288 -86.07 31.18 -26.25
N PRO A 289 -87.20 31.66 -25.68
CA PRO A 289 -88.52 31.37 -26.24
C PRO A 289 -88.67 32.05 -27.60
N GLN A 290 -89.22 31.31 -28.57
CA GLN A 290 -89.79 31.90 -29.77
C GLN A 290 -90.97 32.80 -29.33
N LEU A 291 -90.88 34.08 -29.68
CA LEU A 291 -91.99 35.04 -29.64
C LEU A 291 -93.16 34.57 -30.52
#